data_AF-A0A968P746-F1
#
_entry.id   AF-A0A968P746-F1
#
_cell.length_a   1.000
_cell.length_b   1.000
_cell.length_c   1.000
_cell.angle_alpha   90.00
_cell.angle_beta   90.00
_cell.angle_gamma   90.00
#
_symmetry.space_group_name_H-M   'P 1'
#
loop_
_entity.id
_entity.type
_entity.pdbx_description
1 polymer ?
#
loop_
_entity_poly.entity_id
_entity_poly.type
_entity_poly.pdbx_seq_one_letter_code
_entity_poly.pdbx_strand_id
1 'polypeptide(L)'
;MLGELVLFAAFDPASGWELWRSDGTGTGTVMVKDLVPGAVSSSPGNFAVLDGRVWFSARRADGREELWTSDGTAAGTRSIADLSLGGQASRSPRWSARGRGYSWRSSTRPPAPSCGRAMAPRPARGW
;
A
#
# COMPACT_ATOMS: atom_id res chain seq x y z
N MET A 1 12.04 -15.70 -3.26
CA MET A 1 12.96 -14.68 -3.82
C MET A 1 12.18 -13.81 -4.78
N LEU A 2 12.51 -12.53 -4.85
CA LEU A 2 11.93 -11.55 -5.79
C LEU A 2 12.95 -11.28 -6.89
N GLY A 3 12.86 -12.03 -8.00
CA GLY A 3 13.99 -12.11 -8.92
C GLY A 3 15.22 -12.67 -8.21
N GLU A 4 16.35 -11.96 -8.29
CA GLU A 4 17.60 -12.30 -7.60
C GLU A 4 17.67 -11.81 -6.14
N LEU A 5 16.65 -11.06 -5.67
CA LEU A 5 16.64 -10.53 -4.30
C LEU A 5 16.01 -11.50 -3.31
N VAL A 6 16.68 -11.67 -2.17
CA VAL A 6 16.12 -12.29 -0.97
C VAL A 6 15.68 -11.18 -0.02
N LEU A 7 14.45 -11.26 0.49
CA LEU A 7 13.99 -10.42 1.61
C LEU A 7 13.91 -11.28 2.86
N PHE A 8 14.37 -10.74 3.98
CA PHE A 8 14.48 -11.45 5.26
C PHE A 8 14.50 -10.46 6.42
N ALA A 9 14.33 -10.98 7.64
CA ALA A 9 14.52 -10.20 8.85
C ALA A 9 15.99 -10.20 9.27
N ALA A 10 16.53 -9.04 9.61
CA ALA A 10 17.87 -8.94 10.19
C ALA A 10 17.89 -7.86 11.29
N PHE A 11 18.81 -8.04 12.24
CA PHE A 11 18.97 -7.17 13.38
C PHE A 11 20.13 -6.20 13.20
N ASP A 12 19.91 -4.94 13.54
CA ASP A 12 20.97 -3.99 13.88
C ASP A 12 20.66 -3.24 15.18
N PRO A 13 21.67 -2.77 15.94
CA PRO A 13 21.43 -2.11 17.22
C PRO A 13 20.64 -0.80 17.17
N ALA A 14 20.64 -0.10 16.02
CA ALA A 14 19.96 1.19 15.89
C ALA A 14 18.47 1.03 15.59
N SER A 15 18.08 -0.09 14.96
CA SER A 15 16.75 -0.29 14.37
C SER A 15 16.04 -1.56 14.84
N GLY A 16 16.74 -2.48 15.52
CA GLY A 16 16.18 -3.78 15.89
C GLY A 16 16.05 -4.74 14.71
N TRP A 17 15.13 -5.72 14.82
CA TRP A 17 14.82 -6.66 13.73
C TRP A 17 13.86 -6.04 12.72
N GLU A 18 14.40 -5.70 11.55
CA GLU A 18 13.69 -4.99 10.49
C GLU A 18 13.72 -5.74 9.16
N LEU A 19 13.12 -5.15 8.11
CA LEU A 19 13.10 -5.74 6.77
C LEU A 19 14.39 -5.42 6.02
N TRP A 20 15.10 -6.47 5.61
CA TRP A 20 16.34 -6.39 4.84
C TRP A 20 16.20 -7.09 3.49
N ARG A 21 17.09 -6.73 2.56
CA ARG A 21 17.27 -7.42 1.28
C ARG A 21 18.73 -7.77 1.04
N SER A 22 18.97 -8.78 0.22
CA SER A 22 20.30 -9.13 -0.30
C SER A 22 20.21 -9.62 -1.74
N ASP A 23 21.21 -9.29 -2.54
CA ASP A 23 21.48 -9.87 -3.87
C ASP A 23 22.52 -11.02 -3.80
N GLY A 24 22.86 -11.48 -2.60
CA GLY A 24 23.89 -12.50 -2.37
C GLY A 24 25.28 -11.92 -2.11
N THR A 25 25.46 -10.60 -2.21
CA THR A 25 26.72 -9.92 -1.88
C THR A 25 26.64 -9.19 -0.55
N GLY A 26 27.80 -8.97 0.09
CA GLY A 26 27.86 -8.16 1.32
C GLY A 26 27.42 -6.71 1.08
N THR A 27 27.83 -6.11 -0.04
CA THR A 27 27.46 -4.73 -0.41
C THR A 27 25.99 -4.56 -0.79
N GLY A 28 25.37 -5.59 -1.37
CA GLY A 28 23.95 -5.60 -1.72
C GLY A 28 23.04 -6.01 -0.57
N THR A 29 23.60 -6.36 0.59
CA THR A 29 22.85 -6.66 1.80
C THR A 29 22.55 -5.36 2.55
N VAL A 30 21.32 -4.86 2.41
CA VAL A 30 20.92 -3.54 2.92
C VAL A 30 19.52 -3.58 3.52
N MET A 31 19.27 -2.72 4.50
CA MET A 31 17.93 -2.53 5.05
C MET A 31 17.02 -1.97 3.95
N VAL A 32 15.85 -2.58 3.79
CA VAL A 32 14.81 -2.07 2.89
C VAL A 32 14.10 -0.91 3.56
N LYS A 33 13.69 -1.09 4.81
CA LYS A 33 12.95 -0.11 5.58
C LYS A 33 12.98 -0.44 7.06
N ASP A 34 13.21 0.57 7.88
CA ASP A 34 12.89 0.57 9.30
C ASP A 34 11.37 0.72 9.43
N LEU A 35 10.67 -0.38 9.72
CA LEU A 35 9.20 -0.42 9.79
C LEU A 35 8.69 0.16 11.12
N VAL A 36 9.49 0.08 12.18
CA VAL A 36 9.22 0.66 13.50
C VAL A 36 10.42 1.52 13.91
N PRO A 37 10.37 2.85 13.66
CA PRO A 37 11.52 3.72 13.84
C PRO A 37 12.25 3.59 15.17
N GLY A 38 13.56 3.39 15.10
CA GLY A 38 14.47 3.27 16.24
C GLY A 38 14.67 1.82 16.69
N ALA A 39 15.29 1.60 17.86
CA ALA A 39 15.76 0.27 18.27
C ALA A 39 14.66 -0.77 18.56
N VAL A 40 13.39 -0.46 18.31
CA VAL A 40 12.26 -1.35 18.55
C VAL A 40 12.02 -2.19 17.32
N SER A 41 12.06 -3.51 17.48
CA SER A 41 11.88 -4.46 16.37
C SER A 41 10.43 -4.49 15.84
N SER A 42 10.30 -4.50 14.51
CA SER A 42 9.08 -4.88 13.80
C SER A 42 8.92 -6.39 13.63
N SER A 43 10.00 -7.16 13.80
CA SER A 43 10.04 -8.62 13.74
C SER A 43 9.37 -9.22 12.48
N PRO A 44 9.83 -8.89 11.25
CA PRO A 44 9.25 -9.45 10.03
C PRO A 44 9.32 -10.98 9.96
N GLY A 45 8.24 -11.62 9.53
CA GLY A 45 8.14 -13.08 9.42
C GLY A 45 7.11 -13.56 8.41
N ASN A 46 6.94 -14.88 8.28
CA ASN A 46 5.94 -15.50 7.41
C ASN A 46 6.00 -15.02 5.94
N PHE A 47 7.21 -14.99 5.38
CA PHE A 47 7.46 -14.49 4.03
C PHE A 47 6.85 -15.40 2.95
N ALA A 48 6.13 -14.81 2.00
CA ALA A 48 5.62 -15.46 0.81
C ALA A 48 5.83 -14.58 -0.43
N VAL A 49 6.04 -15.21 -1.59
CA VAL A 49 6.12 -14.50 -2.87
C VAL A 49 4.84 -14.74 -3.64
N LEU A 50 4.18 -13.66 -4.07
CA LEU A 50 2.96 -13.71 -4.88
C LEU A 50 2.92 -12.48 -5.80
N ASP A 51 2.64 -12.72 -7.08
CA ASP A 51 2.47 -11.68 -8.11
C ASP A 51 3.61 -10.65 -8.17
N GLY A 52 4.86 -11.13 -8.11
CA GLY A 52 6.04 -10.27 -8.18
C GLY A 52 6.21 -9.35 -6.96
N ARG A 53 5.66 -9.74 -5.80
CA ARG A 53 5.86 -9.04 -4.52
C ARG A 53 6.15 -10.04 -3.42
N VAL A 54 6.82 -9.57 -2.38
CA VAL A 54 6.96 -10.28 -1.11
C VAL A 54 5.87 -9.82 -0.17
N TRP A 55 5.24 -10.78 0.50
CA TRP A 55 4.23 -10.61 1.53
C TRP A 55 4.77 -11.18 2.84
N PHE A 56 4.52 -10.51 3.96
CA PHE A 56 5.05 -10.91 5.27
C PHE A 56 4.22 -10.30 6.40
N SER A 57 4.28 -10.89 7.58
CA SER A 57 3.74 -10.25 8.79
C SER A 57 4.83 -9.46 9.51
N ALA A 58 4.47 -8.31 10.07
CA ALA A 58 5.37 -7.52 10.92
C ALA A 58 4.55 -6.59 11.82
N ARG A 59 5.15 -6.21 12.94
CA ARG A 59 4.60 -5.26 13.91
C ARG A 59 4.71 -3.83 13.39
N ARG A 60 3.71 -3.02 13.72
CA ARG A 60 3.68 -1.57 13.53
C ARG A 60 4.14 -0.83 14.77
N ALA A 61 4.40 0.48 14.61
CA ALA A 61 4.79 1.36 15.71
C ALA A 61 3.74 1.39 16.84
N ASP A 62 2.45 1.12 16.55
CA ASP A 62 1.38 1.04 17.54
C ASP A 62 1.30 -0.31 18.28
N GLY A 63 2.15 -1.28 17.95
CA GLY A 63 2.16 -2.58 18.59
C GLY A 63 1.48 -3.71 17.83
N ARG A 64 0.65 -3.40 16.83
CA ARG A 64 -0.16 -4.41 16.14
C ARG A 64 0.63 -5.14 15.07
N GLU A 65 0.41 -6.44 14.96
CA GLU A 65 0.89 -7.23 13.83
C GLU A 65 -0.04 -7.03 12.63
N GLU A 66 0.52 -6.71 11.47
CA GLU A 66 -0.22 -6.51 10.22
C GLU A 66 0.41 -7.28 9.06
N LEU A 67 -0.35 -7.44 7.97
CA LEU A 67 0.17 -7.90 6.69
C LEU A 67 0.83 -6.75 5.92
N TRP A 68 2.04 -7.01 5.44
CA TRP A 68 2.85 -6.09 4.66
C TRP A 68 3.12 -6.65 3.26
N THR A 69 3.41 -5.74 2.33
CA THR A 69 3.94 -6.07 1.01
C THR A 69 5.19 -5.24 0.71
N SER A 70 6.11 -5.81 -0.07
CA SER A 70 7.29 -5.15 -0.58
C SER A 70 7.61 -5.60 -2.01
N ASP A 71 8.10 -4.67 -2.83
CA ASP A 71 8.77 -4.96 -4.11
C ASP A 71 10.31 -4.96 -3.98
N GLY A 72 10.81 -5.08 -2.75
CA GLY A 72 12.23 -5.00 -2.45
C GLY A 72 12.76 -3.57 -2.29
N THR A 73 11.94 -2.53 -2.45
CA THR A 73 12.34 -1.13 -2.24
C THR A 73 11.64 -0.51 -1.02
N ALA A 74 12.27 0.51 -0.43
CA ALA A 74 11.67 1.27 0.67
C ALA A 74 10.32 1.90 0.28
N ALA A 75 10.24 2.42 -0.95
CA ALA A 75 9.06 3.10 -1.49
C ALA A 75 7.89 2.12 -1.76
N GLY A 76 8.20 0.91 -2.24
CA GLY A 76 7.21 -0.13 -2.47
C GLY A 76 6.86 -0.98 -1.25
N THR A 77 7.45 -0.67 -0.10
CA THR A 77 7.20 -1.35 1.18
C THR A 77 6.14 -0.62 2.01
N ARG A 78 4.98 -1.28 2.20
CA ARG A 78 3.83 -0.71 2.92
C ARG A 78 3.00 -1.79 3.61
N SER A 79 2.36 -1.43 4.71
CA SER A 79 1.29 -2.22 5.29
C SER A 79 0.03 -2.09 4.42
N ILE A 80 -0.76 -3.15 4.35
CA ILE A 80 -1.99 -3.15 3.55
C ILE A 80 -3.20 -2.63 4.35
N ALA A 81 -3.04 -2.48 5.68
CA ALA A 81 -3.97 -1.94 6.67
C ALA A 81 -5.28 -2.74 6.92
N ASP A 82 -5.56 -2.92 8.21
CA ASP A 82 -6.79 -3.35 8.92
C ASP A 82 -7.58 -4.56 8.38
N LEU A 83 -6.94 -5.72 8.33
CA LEU A 83 -7.67 -7.01 8.36
C LEU A 83 -8.14 -7.40 9.77
N SER A 84 -7.72 -6.68 10.83
CA SER A 84 -8.54 -6.59 12.05
C SER A 84 -9.71 -5.67 11.73
N LEU A 85 -10.86 -6.26 11.34
CA LEU A 85 -12.11 -5.53 11.25
C LEU A 85 -12.28 -4.71 12.52
N GLY A 86 -12.22 -3.38 12.42
CA GLY A 86 -12.49 -2.50 13.53
C GLY A 86 -13.81 -2.89 14.21
N GLY A 87 -13.72 -3.38 15.44
CA GLY A 87 -14.80 -3.35 16.42
C GLY A 87 -16.18 -3.86 16.00
N GLN A 88 -16.29 -4.85 15.10
CA GLN A 88 -17.51 -5.62 14.93
C GLN A 88 -17.13 -7.08 14.86
N ALA A 89 -17.38 -7.80 15.96
CA ALA A 89 -17.36 -9.25 16.00
C ALA A 89 -18.01 -9.83 14.74
N SER A 90 -17.38 -10.87 14.19
CA SER A 90 -18.02 -11.94 13.41
C SER A 90 -19.29 -11.50 12.66
N ARG A 91 -19.13 -10.85 11.51
CA ARG A 91 -20.20 -10.87 10.51
C ARG A 91 -19.64 -11.54 9.28
N SER A 92 -19.94 -12.82 9.19
CA SER A 92 -19.71 -13.70 8.05
C SER A 92 -19.91 -12.90 6.75
N PRO A 93 -18.98 -12.97 5.78
CA PRO A 93 -19.16 -12.29 4.52
C PRO A 93 -20.40 -12.89 3.85
N ARG A 94 -21.49 -12.13 3.83
CA ARG A 94 -22.72 -12.54 3.14
C ARG A 94 -22.53 -12.21 1.66
N TRP A 95 -22.08 -13.20 0.91
CA TRP A 95 -22.06 -13.14 -0.55
C TRP A 95 -23.50 -12.99 -1.04
N SER A 96 -23.78 -11.93 -1.81
CA SER A 96 -24.91 -11.95 -2.73
C SER A 96 -24.37 -11.69 -4.14
N ALA A 97 -24.36 -12.74 -4.95
CA ALA A 97 -23.98 -12.66 -6.34
C ALA A 97 -25.18 -12.16 -7.15
N ARG A 98 -25.04 -10.98 -7.79
CA ARG A 98 -25.78 -10.67 -9.01
C ARG A 98 -24.87 -9.93 -9.98
N GLY A 99 -24.63 -10.58 -11.11
CA GLY A 99 -24.50 -9.97 -12.44
C GLY A 99 -23.31 -9.04 -12.69
N ARG A 100 -22.29 -9.59 -13.39
CA ARG A 100 -21.43 -8.97 -14.42
C ARG A 100 -21.20 -7.45 -14.33
N GLY A 101 -19.95 -7.08 -14.02
CA GLY A 101 -19.39 -5.77 -14.35
C GLY A 101 -18.76 -5.08 -13.15
N TYR A 102 -17.43 -5.02 -13.10
CA TYR A 102 -16.74 -4.13 -12.18
C TYR A 102 -16.85 -2.70 -12.73
N SER A 103 -17.79 -1.91 -12.21
CA SER A 103 -17.78 -0.45 -12.39
C SER A 103 -17.64 0.21 -11.03
N TRP A 104 -16.47 0.80 -10.77
CA TRP A 104 -16.29 1.71 -9.66
C TRP A 104 -16.90 3.07 -10.02
N ARG A 105 -17.93 3.51 -9.28
CA ARG A 105 -18.31 4.93 -9.20
C ARG A 105 -18.24 5.36 -7.74
N SER A 106 -17.29 6.24 -7.43
CA SER A 106 -17.30 7.03 -6.21
C SER A 106 -18.55 7.90 -6.19
N SER A 107 -19.39 7.76 -5.16
CA SER A 107 -20.55 8.62 -4.95
C SER A 107 -20.12 9.95 -4.34
N THR A 108 -19.45 10.77 -5.14
CA THR A 108 -19.30 12.20 -4.88
C THR A 108 -19.51 12.93 -6.20
N ARG A 109 -20.69 13.53 -6.33
CA ARG A 109 -21.03 14.45 -7.41
C ARG A 109 -20.11 15.67 -7.29
N PRO A 110 -19.27 16.00 -8.28
CA PRO A 110 -18.55 17.27 -8.25
C PRO A 110 -19.55 18.44 -8.36
N PRO A 111 -19.31 19.58 -7.70
CA PRO A 111 -20.13 20.77 -7.91
C PRO A 111 -20.05 21.21 -9.37
N ALA A 112 -21.19 21.55 -9.97
CA ALA A 112 -21.27 22.00 -11.35
C ALA A 112 -20.51 23.34 -11.53
N PRO A 113 -19.78 23.55 -12.63
CA PRO A 113 -19.22 24.85 -12.93
C PRO A 113 -20.35 25.85 -13.24
N SER A 114 -20.33 27.00 -12.58
CA SER A 114 -21.20 28.13 -12.91
C SER A 114 -20.86 28.63 -14.32
N CYS A 115 -21.81 28.51 -15.23
CA CYS A 115 -21.65 28.97 -16.60
C CYS A 115 -21.73 30.50 -16.63
N GLY A 116 -20.59 31.17 -16.81
CA GLY A 116 -20.51 32.58 -17.13
C GLY A 116 -21.14 32.83 -18.50
N ARG A 117 -22.21 33.63 -18.54
CA ARG A 117 -22.93 34.00 -19.76
C ARG A 117 -22.10 35.01 -20.55
N ALA A 118 -21.35 34.55 -21.56
CA ALA A 118 -20.78 35.44 -22.56
C ALA A 118 -21.88 35.92 -23.51
N MET A 119 -22.19 37.22 -23.49
CA MET A 119 -22.97 37.88 -24.53
C MET A 119 -22.07 38.11 -25.75
N ALA A 120 -22.38 37.47 -26.87
CA ALA A 120 -21.80 37.82 -28.16
C ALA A 120 -22.51 39.07 -28.72
N PRO A 121 -21.80 40.11 -29.21
CA PRO A 121 -22.42 41.13 -30.05
C PRO A 121 -22.66 40.61 -31.47
N ARG A 122 -23.77 41.08 -32.05
CA ARG A 122 -24.37 40.68 -33.34
C ARG A 122 -23.50 41.10 -34.54
N PRO A 123 -23.60 40.45 -35.70
CA PRO A 123 -22.93 40.92 -36.91
C PRO A 123 -23.67 42.14 -37.49
N ALA A 124 -22.92 43.20 -37.80
CA ALA A 124 -23.41 44.27 -38.66
C ALA A 124 -23.21 43.85 -40.13
N ARG A 125 -24.31 43.81 -40.88
CA ARG A 125 -24.33 43.71 -42.34
C ARG A 125 -24.21 45.11 -42.93
N GLY A 126 -23.43 45.22 -44.00
CA GLY A 126 -23.92 45.87 -45.23
C GLY A 126 -23.35 47.24 -45.59
N TRP A 127 -22.68 47.20 -46.75
CA TRP A 127 -22.41 48.23 -47.76
C TRP A 127 -21.40 49.33 -47.42
#